data_AF-A0A180FZW6-F1
#
_entry.id   AF-A0A180FZW6-F1
#
_cell.length_a   1.000
_cell.length_b   1.000
_cell.length_c   1.000
_cell.angle_alpha   90.00
_cell.angle_beta   90.00
_cell.angle_gamma   90.00
#
_symmetry.space_group_name_H-M   'P 1'
#
loop_
_entity.id
_entity.type
_entity.pdbx_description
1 polymer ?
#
loop_
_entity_poly.entity_id
_entity_poly.type
_entity_poly.pdbx_seq_one_letter_code
_entity_poly.pdbx_strand_id
1 'polypeptide(L)'
;MPSGDVSFYTKNRAHQKWLMENKHVWSKVVHPDLEATPSTFSVMTHGIPKSFDISKSSNLAQLASENNFQASNLARVRWMGSNKPSTKKAGSLVLSFVSKDLAYTIEKAGIFLNYDFHRTERFKPRPPQCFKCLRMGHFGKWCRESARCAKCGSNHQTNECPEGLGGVKSCVLCKEGLKNKIEGIRDADHTPFNPACPFKKAWLEKKRFPLQ
;
A
#
# COMPACT_ATOMS: atom_id res chain seq x y z
N MET A 1 13.64 16.23 -5.76
CA MET A 1 12.42 15.38 -5.78
C MET A 1 12.31 14.82 -7.20
N PRO A 2 12.27 13.49 -7.43
CA PRO A 2 12.20 12.92 -8.78
C PRO A 2 10.86 12.24 -9.08
N SER A 3 9.89 12.19 -8.15
CA SER A 3 8.51 12.02 -8.55
C SER A 3 8.00 13.41 -8.89
N GLY A 4 7.30 13.58 -10.01
CA GLY A 4 6.62 14.84 -10.37
C GLY A 4 5.49 15.21 -9.40
N ASP A 5 5.55 14.76 -8.15
CA ASP A 5 4.62 15.06 -7.09
C ASP A 5 5.00 16.41 -6.47
N VAL A 6 4.01 17.31 -6.39
CA VAL A 6 4.15 18.61 -5.74
C VAL A 6 3.51 18.55 -4.35
N SER A 7 4.23 19.04 -3.34
CA SER A 7 3.74 19.11 -1.96
C SER A 7 3.37 20.54 -1.59
N PHE A 8 2.16 20.72 -1.06
CA PHE A 8 1.66 21.99 -0.55
C PHE A 8 1.62 21.94 0.98
N TYR A 9 2.17 22.96 1.64
CA TYR A 9 2.21 23.05 3.10
C TYR A 9 1.24 24.13 3.58
N THR A 10 0.37 23.78 4.52
CA THR A 10 -0.57 24.73 5.14
C THR A 10 -0.37 24.78 6.65
N LYS A 11 -0.64 25.94 7.25
CA LYS A 11 -0.48 26.15 8.70
C LYS A 11 -1.58 25.46 9.52
N ASN A 12 -2.76 25.19 8.95
CA ASN A 12 -3.89 24.61 9.66
C ASN A 12 -4.49 23.40 8.91
N ARG A 13 -5.25 22.58 9.65
CA ARG A 13 -5.90 21.38 9.13
C ARG A 13 -7.11 21.69 8.25
N ALA A 14 -7.78 22.83 8.47
CA ALA A 14 -8.93 23.26 7.69
C ALA A 14 -8.54 23.55 6.23
N HIS A 15 -7.45 24.31 6.01
CA HIS A 15 -6.93 24.60 4.67
C HIS A 15 -6.40 23.33 4.00
N GLN A 16 -5.71 22.45 4.76
CA GLN A 16 -5.27 21.15 4.23
C GLN A 16 -6.46 20.34 3.71
N LYS A 17 -7.54 20.27 4.51
CA LYS A 17 -8.76 19.54 4.14
C LYS A 17 -9.38 20.14 2.88
N TRP A 18 -9.54 21.46 2.85
CA TRP A 18 -10.09 22.17 1.68
C TRP A 18 -9.26 21.93 0.42
N LEU A 19 -7.92 22.03 0.49
CA LEU A 19 -7.04 21.75 -0.66
C LEU A 19 -7.21 20.33 -1.18
N MET A 20 -7.31 19.34 -0.29
CA MET A 20 -7.46 17.94 -0.68
C MET A 20 -8.85 17.61 -1.27
N GLU A 21 -9.90 18.29 -0.81
CA GLU A 21 -11.26 18.15 -1.32
C GLU A 21 -11.41 18.85 -2.69
N ASN A 22 -10.73 19.98 -2.88
CA ASN A 22 -10.88 20.84 -4.07
C ASN A 22 -9.71 20.75 -5.06
N LYS A 23 -8.78 19.80 -4.92
CA LYS A 23 -7.60 19.68 -5.81
C LYS A 23 -7.93 19.60 -7.29
N HIS A 24 -9.06 19.00 -7.64
CA HIS A 24 -9.56 18.95 -9.02
C HIS A 24 -9.91 20.33 -9.59
N VAL A 25 -10.22 21.31 -8.73
CA VAL A 25 -10.53 22.70 -9.10
C VAL A 25 -9.25 23.52 -9.26
N TRP A 26 -8.35 23.48 -8.27
CA TRP A 26 -7.22 24.41 -8.21
C TRP A 26 -5.95 23.90 -8.90
N SER A 27 -5.77 22.60 -9.13
CA SER A 27 -4.47 22.07 -9.59
C SER A 27 -4.03 22.65 -10.94
N LYS A 28 -4.96 22.73 -11.90
CA LYS A 28 -4.70 23.27 -13.24
C LYS A 28 -4.54 24.79 -13.26
N VAL A 29 -5.10 25.49 -12.26
CA VAL A 29 -4.88 26.93 -12.05
C VAL A 29 -3.44 27.19 -11.60
N VAL A 30 -2.89 26.29 -10.79
CA VAL A 30 -1.49 26.40 -10.32
C VAL A 30 -0.50 26.07 -11.44
N HIS A 31 -0.74 25.01 -12.21
CA HIS A 31 0.10 24.66 -13.36
C HIS A 31 -0.64 23.75 -14.36
N PRO A 32 -0.50 23.95 -15.68
CA PRO A 32 -1.15 23.13 -16.71
C PRO A 32 -0.86 21.63 -16.58
N ASP A 33 0.36 21.26 -16.19
CA ASP A 33 0.78 19.86 -16.07
C ASP A 33 0.37 19.20 -14.75
N LEU A 34 -0.16 19.95 -13.77
CA LEU A 34 -0.57 19.35 -12.50
C LEU A 34 -1.84 18.54 -12.67
N GLU A 35 -1.75 17.24 -12.39
CA GLU A 35 -2.90 16.34 -12.39
C GLU A 35 -3.37 16.04 -10.96
N ALA A 36 -4.57 16.51 -10.65
CA ALA A 36 -5.24 16.13 -9.41
C ALA A 36 -5.94 14.80 -9.58
N THR A 37 -5.34 13.72 -9.09
CA THR A 37 -6.06 12.46 -8.91
C THR A 37 -7.14 12.65 -7.85
N PRO A 38 -8.41 12.23 -8.07
CA PRO A 38 -9.44 12.36 -7.05
C PRO A 38 -9.05 11.58 -5.79
N SER A 39 -9.46 12.08 -4.63
CA SER A 39 -9.36 11.30 -3.40
C SER A 39 -10.22 10.05 -3.53
N THR A 40 -9.67 8.89 -3.19
CA THR A 40 -10.38 7.61 -3.32
C THR A 40 -10.54 6.93 -1.97
N PHE A 41 -11.66 6.24 -1.82
CA PHE A 41 -12.03 5.45 -0.65
C PHE A 41 -12.02 3.99 -1.07
N SER A 42 -11.16 3.19 -0.44
CA SER A 42 -10.92 1.82 -0.86
C SER A 42 -11.59 0.80 0.06
N VAL A 43 -12.27 -0.15 -0.55
CA VAL A 43 -12.85 -1.33 0.10
C VAL A 43 -12.14 -2.57 -0.44
N MET A 44 -11.86 -3.53 0.44
CA MET A 44 -11.34 -4.83 0.06
C MET A 44 -12.47 -5.85 0.06
N THR A 45 -12.60 -6.62 -1.01
CA THR A 45 -13.57 -7.70 -1.15
C THR A 45 -12.87 -9.04 -1.17
N HIS A 46 -13.41 -10.02 -0.44
CA HIS A 46 -12.83 -11.36 -0.32
C HIS A 46 -13.58 -12.41 -1.13
N GLY A 47 -12.87 -13.49 -1.48
CA GLY A 47 -13.47 -14.67 -2.10
C GLY A 47 -13.80 -14.52 -3.59
N ILE A 48 -13.29 -13.49 -4.26
CA ILE A 48 -13.59 -13.26 -5.68
C ILE A 48 -12.90 -14.32 -6.54
N PRO A 49 -13.62 -15.02 -7.44
CA PRO A 49 -13.03 -16.00 -8.35
C PRO A 49 -11.91 -15.40 -9.19
N LYS A 50 -10.77 -16.09 -9.30
CA LYS A 50 -9.64 -15.62 -10.14
C LYS A 50 -9.95 -15.62 -11.64
N SER A 51 -11.01 -16.31 -12.05
CA SER A 51 -11.60 -16.24 -13.39
C SER A 51 -12.27 -14.89 -13.69
N PHE A 52 -12.58 -14.08 -12.67
CA PHE A 52 -13.13 -12.74 -12.86
C PHE A 52 -12.05 -11.80 -13.41
N ASP A 53 -12.16 -11.47 -14.68
CA ASP A 53 -11.22 -10.60 -15.37
C ASP A 53 -11.54 -9.12 -15.13
N ILE A 54 -10.71 -8.47 -14.31
CA ILE A 54 -10.84 -7.05 -13.97
C ILE A 54 -10.41 -6.09 -15.09
N SER A 55 -9.79 -6.60 -16.16
CA SER A 55 -9.38 -5.78 -17.31
C SER A 55 -10.52 -5.53 -18.29
N LYS A 56 -11.57 -6.36 -18.24
CA LYS A 56 -12.76 -6.23 -19.10
C LYS A 56 -13.74 -5.25 -18.48
N SER A 57 -14.02 -4.17 -19.20
CA SER A 57 -15.00 -3.15 -18.78
C SER A 57 -16.41 -3.71 -18.63
N SER A 58 -16.80 -4.70 -19.44
CA SER A 58 -18.10 -5.40 -19.33
C SER A 58 -18.27 -6.09 -17.97
N ASN A 59 -17.22 -6.73 -17.46
CA ASN A 59 -17.23 -7.40 -16.17
C ASN A 59 -17.39 -6.40 -15.02
N LEU A 60 -16.71 -5.25 -15.11
CA LEU A 60 -16.85 -4.18 -14.12
C LEU A 60 -18.23 -3.51 -14.18
N ALA A 61 -18.81 -3.37 -15.38
CA ALA A 61 -20.16 -2.86 -15.56
C ALA A 61 -21.21 -3.81 -14.98
N GLN A 62 -21.07 -5.12 -15.20
CA GLN A 62 -21.93 -6.13 -14.61
C GLN A 62 -21.82 -6.12 -13.08
N LEU A 63 -20.60 -6.12 -12.53
CA LEU A 63 -20.39 -6.00 -11.08
C LEU A 63 -21.07 -4.74 -10.52
N ALA A 64 -20.94 -3.60 -11.18
CA ALA A 64 -21.57 -2.36 -10.75
C ALA A 64 -23.11 -2.46 -10.76
N SER A 65 -23.66 -3.02 -11.84
CA SER A 65 -25.10 -3.26 -12.02
C SER A 65 -25.67 -4.16 -10.92
N GLU A 66 -25.01 -5.29 -10.62
CA GLU A 66 -25.43 -6.23 -9.56
C GLU A 66 -25.41 -5.61 -8.15
N ASN A 67 -24.70 -4.50 -7.97
CA ASN A 67 -24.51 -3.83 -6.69
C ASN A 67 -25.12 -2.41 -6.65
N ASN A 68 -25.99 -2.07 -7.61
CA ASN A 68 -26.72 -0.81 -7.67
C ASN A 68 -25.82 0.44 -7.67
N PHE A 69 -24.69 0.40 -8.38
CA PHE A 69 -23.85 1.58 -8.61
C PHE A 69 -23.38 1.66 -10.06
N GLN A 70 -22.82 2.79 -10.48
CA GLN A 70 -22.29 2.97 -11.84
C GLN A 70 -20.82 2.60 -11.91
N ALA A 71 -20.38 1.95 -12.99
CA ALA A 71 -18.95 1.60 -13.17
C ALA A 71 -18.03 2.83 -13.08
N SER A 72 -18.51 4.01 -13.48
CA SER A 72 -17.80 5.30 -13.34
C SER A 72 -17.48 5.68 -11.88
N ASN A 73 -18.17 5.10 -10.90
CA ASN A 73 -17.86 5.31 -9.49
C ASN A 73 -16.59 4.58 -9.04
N LEU A 74 -16.13 3.57 -9.79
CA LEU A 74 -14.87 2.87 -9.57
C LEU A 74 -13.72 3.64 -10.20
N ALA A 75 -12.95 4.34 -9.39
CA ALA A 75 -11.72 5.00 -9.83
C ALA A 75 -10.61 3.99 -10.17
N ARG A 76 -10.57 2.84 -9.47
CA ARG A 76 -9.57 1.78 -9.71
C ARG A 76 -10.00 0.45 -9.12
N VAL A 77 -9.71 -0.62 -9.84
CA VAL A 77 -9.86 -2.00 -9.38
C VAL A 77 -8.52 -2.71 -9.49
N ARG A 78 -8.14 -3.46 -8.45
CA ARG A 78 -6.90 -4.26 -8.48
C ARG A 78 -6.99 -5.51 -7.62
N TRP A 79 -6.29 -6.56 -8.03
CA TRP A 79 -6.08 -7.73 -7.20
C TRP A 79 -5.13 -7.42 -6.03
N MET A 80 -5.41 -8.06 -4.89
CA MET A 80 -4.46 -8.18 -3.78
C MET A 80 -3.60 -9.43 -3.98
N GLY A 81 -2.30 -9.28 -3.72
CA GLY A 81 -1.31 -10.34 -3.90
C GLY A 81 -0.50 -10.19 -5.18
N SER A 82 0.35 -11.18 -5.46
CA SER A 82 1.26 -11.15 -6.60
C SER A 82 0.51 -11.46 -7.90
N ASN A 83 0.92 -10.84 -9.02
CA ASN A 83 0.42 -11.15 -10.37
C ASN A 83 0.96 -12.47 -10.94
N LYS A 84 1.75 -13.22 -10.16
CA LYS A 84 2.25 -14.53 -10.58
C LYS A 84 1.09 -15.53 -10.73
N PRO A 85 1.20 -16.50 -11.66
CA PRO A 85 0.25 -17.59 -11.76
C PRO A 85 0.06 -18.24 -10.40
N SER A 86 -1.19 -18.34 -9.96
CA SER A 86 -1.54 -18.91 -8.67
C SER A 86 -2.53 -20.03 -8.88
N THR A 87 -2.35 -21.15 -8.17
CA THR A 87 -3.30 -22.26 -8.14
C THR A 87 -4.57 -21.93 -7.33
N LYS A 88 -4.63 -20.75 -6.70
CA LYS A 88 -5.78 -20.32 -5.92
C LYS A 88 -6.97 -20.04 -6.84
N LYS A 89 -8.11 -20.66 -6.54
CA LYS A 89 -9.37 -20.47 -7.26
C LYS A 89 -10.02 -19.09 -6.98
N ALA A 90 -9.72 -18.49 -5.83
CA ALA A 90 -10.25 -17.19 -5.41
C ALA A 90 -9.16 -16.29 -4.82
N GLY A 91 -9.43 -14.98 -4.80
CA GLY A 91 -8.55 -13.96 -4.23
C GLY A 91 -9.33 -12.81 -3.61
N SER A 92 -8.63 -11.69 -3.38
CA SER A 92 -9.26 -10.46 -2.88
C SER A 92 -9.04 -9.31 -3.85
N LEU A 93 -10.06 -8.48 -4.04
CA LEU A 93 -10.01 -7.26 -4.83
C LEU A 93 -9.95 -6.05 -3.92
N VAL A 94 -9.27 -4.99 -4.37
CA VAL A 94 -9.44 -3.64 -3.83
C VAL A 94 -10.21 -2.81 -4.84
N LEU A 95 -11.39 -2.37 -4.43
CA LEU A 95 -12.25 -1.45 -5.16
C LEU A 95 -12.02 -0.05 -4.60
N SER A 96 -11.56 0.87 -5.44
CA SER A 96 -11.33 2.27 -5.07
C SER A 96 -12.46 3.12 -5.64
N PHE A 97 -13.25 3.74 -4.77
CA PHE A 97 -14.38 4.59 -5.14
C PHE A 97 -14.03 6.06 -5.00
N VAL A 98 -14.64 6.92 -5.83
CA VAL A 98 -14.56 8.38 -5.66
C VAL A 98 -15.51 8.84 -4.54
N SER A 99 -16.70 8.23 -4.43
CA SER A 99 -17.67 8.54 -3.39
C SER A 99 -17.33 7.82 -2.08
N LYS A 100 -17.23 8.62 -1.00
CA LYS A 100 -17.03 8.11 0.36
C LYS A 100 -18.23 7.30 0.85
N ASP A 101 -19.43 7.79 0.56
CA ASP A 101 -20.68 7.19 1.05
C ASP A 101 -20.93 5.85 0.36
N LEU A 102 -20.66 5.76 -0.95
CA LEU A 102 -20.73 4.48 -1.67
C LEU A 102 -19.72 3.48 -1.11
N ALA A 103 -18.46 3.89 -0.88
CA ALA A 103 -17.47 3.01 -0.28
C ALA A 103 -17.91 2.52 1.11
N TYR A 104 -18.52 3.39 1.92
CA TYR A 104 -19.05 3.03 3.23
C TYR A 104 -20.22 2.05 3.12
N THR A 105 -21.16 2.27 2.21
CA THR A 105 -22.26 1.33 1.93
C THR A 105 -21.73 -0.03 1.52
N ILE A 106 -20.80 -0.07 0.57
CA ILE A 106 -20.18 -1.32 0.09
C ILE A 106 -19.37 -2.02 1.19
N GLU A 107 -18.67 -1.27 2.07
CA GLU A 107 -17.98 -1.83 3.24
C GLU A 107 -18.94 -2.55 4.21
N LYS A 108 -20.18 -2.05 4.35
CA LYS A 108 -21.17 -2.63 5.27
C LYS A 108 -22.03 -3.72 4.63
N ALA A 109 -22.43 -3.51 3.38
CA ALA A 109 -23.37 -4.37 2.68
C ALA A 109 -22.70 -5.59 2.05
N GLY A 110 -21.41 -5.55 1.74
CA GLY A 110 -20.77 -6.55 0.88
C GLY A 110 -20.95 -6.21 -0.60
N ILE A 111 -20.55 -7.13 -1.48
CA ILE A 111 -20.89 -7.06 -2.90
C ILE A 111 -21.38 -8.41 -3.42
N PHE A 112 -22.20 -8.39 -4.46
CA PHE A 112 -22.59 -9.54 -5.25
C PHE A 112 -21.76 -9.64 -6.52
N LEU A 113 -21.42 -10.86 -6.93
CA LEU A 113 -20.81 -11.13 -8.23
C LEU A 113 -21.36 -12.45 -8.78
N ASN A 114 -22.01 -12.42 -9.93
CA ASN A 114 -22.71 -13.57 -10.51
C ASN A 114 -23.65 -14.23 -9.48
N TYR A 115 -24.40 -13.41 -8.75
CA TYR A 115 -25.32 -13.83 -7.67
C TYR A 115 -24.66 -14.37 -6.39
N ASP A 116 -23.33 -14.51 -6.35
CA ASP A 116 -22.61 -14.91 -5.14
C ASP A 116 -22.32 -13.71 -4.24
N PHE A 117 -22.56 -13.88 -2.94
CA PHE A 117 -22.25 -12.86 -1.94
C PHE A 117 -20.78 -12.88 -1.53
N HIS A 118 -20.15 -11.71 -1.53
CA HIS A 118 -18.77 -11.51 -1.14
C HIS A 118 -18.63 -10.48 -0.02
N ARG A 119 -18.06 -10.91 1.10
CA ARG A 119 -17.77 -10.04 2.23
C ARG A 119 -16.73 -8.98 1.87
N THR A 120 -16.98 -7.77 2.35
CA THR A 120 -16.10 -6.62 2.22
C THR A 120 -15.56 -6.15 3.57
N GLU A 121 -14.46 -5.41 3.52
CA GLU A 121 -13.94 -4.65 4.66
C GLU A 121 -13.21 -3.38 4.20
N ARG A 122 -13.03 -2.41 5.10
CA ARG A 122 -12.25 -1.22 4.80
C ARG A 122 -10.81 -1.58 4.44
N PHE A 123 -10.37 -1.18 3.24
CA PHE A 123 -8.97 -1.39 2.86
C PHE A 123 -8.05 -0.44 3.63
N LYS A 124 -7.22 -1.00 4.52
CA LYS A 124 -6.17 -0.27 5.23
C LYS A 124 -4.82 -0.61 4.59
N PRO A 125 -4.23 0.28 3.78
CA PRO A 125 -2.93 0.01 3.18
C PRO A 125 -1.91 -0.21 4.30
N ARG A 126 -1.17 -1.31 4.20
CA ARG A 126 -0.06 -1.54 5.13
C ARG A 126 0.99 -0.44 4.90
N PRO A 127 1.55 0.12 5.97
CA PRO A 127 2.68 1.02 5.89
C PRO A 127 3.77 0.47 4.97
N PRO A 128 4.29 1.30 4.05
CA PRO A 128 5.26 0.84 3.09
C PRO A 128 6.55 0.44 3.80
N GLN A 129 6.98 -0.80 3.56
CA GLN A 129 8.31 -1.27 3.91
C GLN A 129 9.03 -1.66 2.62
N CYS A 130 10.19 -1.09 2.41
CA CYS A 130 10.95 -1.26 1.19
C CYS A 130 11.64 -2.63 1.18
N PHE A 131 11.34 -3.49 0.21
CA PHE A 131 12.04 -4.78 0.05
C PHE A 131 13.47 -4.65 -0.50
N LYS A 132 13.84 -3.46 -1.02
CA LYS A 132 15.20 -3.17 -1.51
C LYS A 132 16.15 -2.83 -0.37
N CYS A 133 15.79 -1.87 0.49
CA CYS A 133 16.66 -1.39 1.58
C CYS A 133 16.19 -1.77 2.99
N LEU A 134 15.07 -2.50 3.09
CA LEU A 134 14.46 -3.01 4.33
C LEU A 134 13.82 -1.94 5.24
N ARG A 135 14.05 -0.65 4.96
CA ARG A 135 13.54 0.49 5.77
C ARG A 135 12.05 0.77 5.51
N MET A 136 11.43 1.41 6.50
CA MET A 136 10.04 1.87 6.42
C MET A 136 9.90 3.18 5.64
N GLY A 137 8.68 3.49 5.21
CA GLY A 137 8.29 4.83 4.70
C GLY A 137 8.27 4.98 3.19
N HIS A 138 8.72 3.98 2.43
CA HIS A 138 8.70 4.03 0.97
C HIS A 138 8.61 2.64 0.33
N PHE A 139 8.14 2.58 -0.91
CA PHE A 139 8.12 1.35 -1.70
C PHE A 139 9.43 1.18 -2.48
N GLY A 140 9.80 -0.06 -2.78
CA GLY A 140 11.02 -0.39 -3.53
C GLY A 140 11.13 0.34 -4.87
N LYS A 141 10.01 0.55 -5.56
CA LYS A 141 9.93 1.31 -6.83
C LYS A 141 10.53 2.72 -6.73
N TRP A 142 10.47 3.35 -5.55
CA TRP A 142 10.94 4.72 -5.31
C TRP A 142 12.19 4.76 -4.41
N CYS A 143 12.80 3.61 -4.16
CA CYS A 143 13.96 3.49 -3.29
C CYS A 143 15.26 3.84 -4.03
N ARG A 144 15.98 4.84 -3.53
CA ARG A 144 17.30 5.26 -4.05
C ARG A 144 18.48 4.65 -3.32
N GLU A 145 18.23 4.01 -2.18
CA GLU A 145 19.25 3.32 -1.41
C GLU A 145 19.78 2.10 -2.17
N SER A 146 20.98 1.66 -1.82
CA SER A 146 21.52 0.38 -2.30
C SER A 146 20.63 -0.78 -1.87
N ALA A 147 20.59 -1.83 -2.71
CA ALA A 147 19.91 -3.05 -2.34
C ALA A 147 20.61 -3.69 -1.15
N ARG A 148 19.83 -4.24 -0.24
CA ARG A 148 20.31 -4.89 0.96
C ARG A 148 19.58 -6.19 1.19
N CYS A 149 20.34 -7.27 1.23
CA CYS A 149 19.79 -8.59 1.42
C CYS A 149 19.27 -8.75 2.86
N ALA A 150 18.01 -9.13 3.03
CA ALA A 150 17.42 -9.38 4.35
C ALA A 150 18.06 -10.57 5.07
N LYS A 151 18.74 -11.46 4.33
CA LYS A 151 19.34 -12.69 4.85
C LYS A 151 20.76 -12.47 5.36
N CYS A 152 21.69 -12.12 4.45
CA CYS A 152 23.10 -11.96 4.79
C CYS A 152 23.52 -10.50 5.04
N GLY A 153 22.69 -9.52 4.65
CA GLY A 153 22.96 -8.10 4.86
C GLY A 153 23.83 -7.42 3.79
N SER A 154 24.32 -8.16 2.80
CA SER A 154 25.16 -7.68 1.70
C SER A 154 24.39 -6.91 0.61
N ASN A 155 25.14 -6.29 -0.30
CA ASN A 155 24.63 -5.39 -1.35
C ASN A 155 24.01 -6.12 -2.56
N HIS A 156 22.88 -6.81 -2.36
CA HIS A 156 22.08 -7.42 -3.43
C HIS A 156 20.61 -7.56 -2.99
N GLN A 157 19.71 -7.86 -3.93
CA GLN A 157 18.31 -8.13 -3.58
C GLN A 157 18.18 -9.49 -2.91
N THR A 158 17.26 -9.62 -1.94
CA THR A 158 17.13 -10.87 -1.16
C THR A 158 16.82 -12.11 -2.01
N ASN A 159 16.13 -11.94 -3.14
CA ASN A 159 15.83 -13.01 -4.10
C ASN A 159 17.05 -13.46 -4.93
N GLU A 160 18.14 -12.70 -4.92
CA GLU A 160 19.40 -12.99 -5.61
C GLU A 160 20.47 -13.47 -4.62
N CYS A 161 20.08 -13.83 -3.40
CA CYS A 161 21.04 -14.22 -2.38
C CYS A 161 21.72 -15.55 -2.73
N PRO A 162 23.07 -15.62 -2.78
CA PRO A 162 23.81 -16.85 -3.07
C PRO A 162 23.53 -17.99 -2.10
N GLU A 163 23.16 -17.65 -0.85
CA GLU A 163 22.79 -18.62 0.18
C GLU A 163 21.38 -19.22 -0.02
N GLY A 164 20.67 -18.84 -1.10
CA GLY A 164 19.32 -19.27 -1.42
C GLY A 164 18.22 -18.56 -0.61
N LEU A 165 16.96 -18.89 -0.91
CA LEU A 165 15.76 -18.24 -0.36
C LEU A 165 15.39 -18.67 1.08
N GLY A 166 16.19 -19.53 1.72
CA GLY A 166 15.93 -20.08 3.05
C GLY A 166 15.85 -19.02 4.17
N GLY A 167 14.95 -19.26 5.14
CA GLY A 167 14.35 -18.30 6.06
C GLY A 167 15.28 -17.28 6.72
N VAL A 168 14.99 -16.00 6.46
CA VAL A 168 15.54 -14.87 7.21
C VAL A 168 15.17 -15.03 8.68
N LYS A 169 16.15 -15.19 9.57
CA LYS A 169 15.92 -15.33 11.03
C LYS A 169 16.29 -14.10 11.84
N SER A 170 17.01 -13.16 11.23
CA SER A 170 17.57 -12.00 11.93
C SER A 170 17.38 -10.70 11.17
N CYS A 171 17.39 -9.58 11.89
CA CYS A 171 17.07 -8.28 11.37
C CYS A 171 18.35 -7.52 11.11
N VAL A 172 18.70 -7.39 9.84
CA VAL A 172 19.93 -6.70 9.43
C VAL A 172 19.98 -5.25 9.93
N LEU A 173 18.83 -4.56 9.94
CA LEU A 173 18.73 -3.20 10.48
C LEU A 173 19.00 -3.16 11.99
N CYS A 174 18.40 -4.07 12.77
CA CYS A 174 18.61 -4.12 14.21
C CYS A 174 20.03 -4.60 14.57
N LYS A 175 20.64 -5.49 13.78
CA LYS A 175 22.06 -5.84 13.94
C LYS A 175 22.97 -4.62 13.83
N GLU A 176 22.73 -3.75 12.85
CA GLU A 176 23.47 -2.48 12.77
C GLU A 176 23.13 -1.55 13.92
N GLY A 177 21.85 -1.46 14.29
CA GLY A 177 21.41 -0.64 15.42
C GLY A 177 22.10 -1.02 16.73
N LEU A 178 22.28 -2.32 16.98
CA LEU A 178 23.04 -2.84 18.12
C LEU A 178 24.54 -2.46 18.03
N LYS A 179 25.17 -2.63 16.87
CA LYS A 179 26.57 -2.21 16.65
C LYS A 179 26.77 -0.72 16.91
N ASN A 180 25.81 0.10 16.50
CA ASN A 180 25.84 1.55 16.64
C ASN A 180 25.27 2.06 17.98
N LYS A 181 24.89 1.14 18.90
CA LYS A 181 24.31 1.45 20.22
C LYS A 181 23.10 2.40 20.16
N ILE A 182 22.22 2.22 19.17
CA ILE A 182 21.00 3.01 19.04
C ILE A 182 20.04 2.69 20.19
N GLU A 183 19.61 3.73 20.90
CA GLU A 183 18.66 3.60 22.01
C GLU A 183 17.33 2.96 21.57
N GLY A 184 16.84 1.99 22.36
CA GLY A 184 15.59 1.28 22.08
C GLY A 184 15.74 0.03 21.22
N ILE A 185 16.95 -0.32 20.75
CA ILE A 185 17.23 -1.57 20.04
C ILE A 185 17.92 -2.54 21.01
N ARG A 186 17.29 -3.68 21.29
CA ARG A 186 17.75 -4.66 22.30
C ARG A 186 18.08 -6.03 21.71
N ASP A 187 17.40 -6.42 20.65
CA ASP A 187 17.61 -7.68 19.95
C ASP A 187 17.54 -7.50 18.44
N ALA A 188 18.03 -8.50 17.71
CA ALA A 188 17.89 -8.58 16.27
C ALA A 188 17.39 -9.96 15.80
N ASP A 189 16.83 -10.77 16.70
CA ASP A 189 16.42 -12.16 16.45
C ASP A 189 14.99 -12.22 15.92
N HIS A 190 14.76 -11.45 14.87
CA HIS A 190 13.49 -11.35 14.17
C HIS A 190 13.76 -10.97 12.71
N THR A 191 12.82 -11.19 11.81
CA THR A 191 13.01 -10.72 10.42
C THR A 191 12.83 -9.20 10.35
N PRO A 192 13.46 -8.50 9.39
CA PRO A 192 13.21 -7.07 9.19
C PRO A 192 11.72 -6.71 9.01
N PHE A 193 10.91 -7.67 8.56
CA PHE A 193 9.49 -7.49 8.28
C PHE A 193 8.58 -7.77 9.49
N ASN A 194 9.13 -8.30 10.60
CA ASN A 194 8.38 -8.61 11.82
C ASN A 194 7.70 -7.33 12.37
N PRO A 195 6.38 -7.35 12.67
CA PRO A 195 5.67 -6.24 13.29
C PRO A 195 6.32 -5.69 14.57
N ALA A 196 7.01 -6.54 15.34
CA ALA A 196 7.67 -6.16 16.59
C ALA A 196 9.05 -5.50 16.42
N CYS A 197 9.57 -5.40 15.18
CA CYS A 197 10.85 -4.76 14.91
C CYS A 197 10.87 -3.31 15.45
N PRO A 198 11.87 -2.89 16.25
CA PRO A 198 11.96 -1.54 16.81
C PRO A 198 11.89 -0.43 15.75
N PHE A 199 12.56 -0.60 14.61
CA PHE A 199 12.47 0.37 13.50
C PHE A 199 11.07 0.51 12.93
N LYS A 200 10.34 -0.60 12.86
CA LYS A 200 8.96 -0.61 12.38
C LYS A 200 8.02 0.03 13.38
N LYS A 201 8.14 -0.33 14.66
CA LYS A 201 7.35 0.23 15.76
C LYS A 201 7.56 1.74 15.87
N ALA A 202 8.82 2.20 15.87
CA ALA A 202 9.14 3.62 15.92
C ALA A 202 8.53 4.40 14.75
N TRP A 203 8.60 3.86 13.53
CA TRP A 203 7.97 4.50 12.35
C TRP A 203 6.45 4.58 12.49
N LEU A 204 5.79 3.52 12.97
CA LEU A 204 4.34 3.51 13.20
C LEU A 204 3.92 4.52 14.28
N GLU A 205 4.73 4.64 15.33
CA GLU A 205 4.55 5.60 16.42
C GLU A 205 5.06 7.01 16.08
N LYS A 206 5.63 7.21 14.88
CA LYS A 206 6.30 8.45 14.43
C LYS A 206 7.44 8.93 15.36
N LYS A 207 8.06 8.01 16.10
CA LYS A 207 9.26 8.29 16.89
C LYS A 207 10.49 8.33 15.97
N ARG A 208 11.35 9.33 16.16
CA ARG A 208 12.65 9.41 15.49
C ARG A 208 13.69 8.78 16.40
N PHE A 209 14.51 7.88 15.87
CA PHE A 209 15.75 7.52 16.55
C PHE A 209 16.73 8.69 16.44
N PRO A 210 17.58 8.91 17.45
CA PRO A 210 18.66 9.88 17.35
C PRO A 210 19.49 9.57 16.11
N LEU A 211 19.68 10.56 15.25
CA LEU A 211 20.74 10.52 14.25
C LEU A 211 22.03 10.83 15.02
N GLN A 212 23.04 9.96 14.88
CA GLN A 212 24.41 10.27 15.27
C GLN A 212 25.01 11.21 14.22
#